data_AF-A0A7S2HCZ7-F1
#
_entry.id   AF-A0A7S2HCZ7-F1
#
_cell.length_a   1.000
_cell.length_b   1.000
_cell.length_c   1.000
_cell.angle_alpha   90.00
_cell.angle_beta   90.00
_cell.angle_gamma   90.00
#
_symmetry.space_group_name_H-M   'P 1'
#
loop_
_entity.id
_entity.type
_entity.pdbx_description
1 polymer ?
#
loop_
_entity_poly.entity_id
_entity_poly.type
_entity_poly.pdbx_seq_one_letter_code
_entity_poly.pdbx_strand_id
1 'polypeptide(L)'
;GQGVLKNIDRAVEWYTEASIQKHVKAEYALGRIYENVVDSPTSMVQRDIEVAVEWYMQAAAQGHAEAQCRLGYLYMTGSGYDVPKDTARALEWYQKAAAQ
;
A
#
# COMPACT_ATOMS: atom_id res chain seq x y z
N GLY A 1 10.68 20.81 6.04
CA GLY A 1 10.70 19.76 7.08
C GLY A 1 9.32 19.48 7.63
N GLN A 2 8.79 20.35 8.51
CA GLN A 2 7.57 20.09 9.29
C GLN A 2 6.24 20.09 8.51
N GLY A 3 6.13 20.88 7.43
CA GLY A 3 4.88 20.96 6.66
C GLY A 3 4.52 19.70 5.87
N VAL A 4 5.52 18.89 5.49
CA VAL A 4 5.31 17.64 4.73
C VAL A 4 4.74 16.56 5.65
N LEU A 5 5.28 16.41 6.86
CA LEU A 5 4.83 15.40 7.83
C LEU A 5 3.38 15.64 8.27
N LYS A 6 3.03 16.89 8.62
CA LYS A 6 1.64 17.26 8.95
C LYS A 6 0.65 17.00 7.80
N ASN A 7 1.13 16.98 6.56
CA ASN A 7 0.31 16.68 5.40
C ASN A 7 0.09 15.16 5.25
N ILE A 8 1.04 14.32 5.68
CA ILE A 8 0.90 12.86 5.63
C ILE A 8 -0.18 12.39 6.62
N ASP A 9 -0.16 12.87 7.87
CA ASP A 9 -1.18 12.48 8.86
C ASP A 9 -2.60 12.80 8.35
N ARG A 10 -2.79 14.02 7.82
CA ARG A 10 -4.07 14.44 7.21
C ARG A 10 -4.44 13.65 5.96
N ALA A 11 -3.45 13.30 5.14
CA ALA A 11 -3.69 12.48 3.95
C ALA A 11 -4.19 11.09 4.33
N VAL A 12 -3.62 10.48 5.38
CA VAL A 12 -4.10 9.19 5.90
C VAL A 12 -5.54 9.30 6.40
N GLU A 13 -5.88 10.35 7.16
CA GLU A 13 -7.26 10.58 7.59
C GLU A 13 -8.22 10.67 6.40
N TRP A 14 -7.94 11.52 5.42
CA TRP A 14 -8.82 11.70 4.26
C TRP A 14 -8.94 10.45 3.39
N TYR A 15 -7.83 9.75 3.15
CA TYR A 15 -7.89 8.52 2.35
C TYR A 15 -8.57 7.38 3.10
N THR A 16 -8.51 7.34 4.43
CA THR A 16 -9.26 6.37 5.23
C THR A 16 -10.77 6.61 5.12
N GLU A 17 -11.21 7.86 5.23
CA GLU A 17 -12.63 8.19 5.02
C GLU A 17 -13.12 7.86 3.60
N ALA A 18 -12.26 8.04 2.60
CA ALA A 18 -12.56 7.67 1.23
C ALA A 18 -12.54 6.14 1.00
N SER A 19 -11.68 5.40 1.70
CA SER A 19 -11.61 3.93 1.59
C SER A 19 -12.81 3.25 2.24
N ILE A 20 -13.43 3.85 3.27
CA ILE A 20 -14.72 3.40 3.83
C ILE A 20 -15.82 3.37 2.74
N GLN A 21 -15.75 4.30 1.78
CA GLN A 21 -16.64 4.36 0.62
C GLN A 21 -16.17 3.46 -0.55
N LYS A 22 -15.21 2.56 -0.30
CA LYS A 22 -14.59 1.66 -1.29
C LYS A 22 -13.92 2.39 -2.46
N HIS A 23 -13.38 3.59 -2.21
CA HIS A 23 -12.67 4.30 -3.25
C HIS A 23 -11.29 3.66 -3.50
N VAL A 24 -11.20 2.86 -4.56
CA VAL A 24 -10.00 2.05 -4.88
C VAL A 24 -8.69 2.84 -4.92
N LYS A 25 -8.71 4.09 -5.42
CA LYS A 25 -7.50 4.93 -5.46
C LYS A 25 -7.06 5.39 -4.07
N ALA A 26 -7.99 5.50 -3.13
CA ALA A 26 -7.69 5.89 -1.74
C ALA A 26 -7.04 4.72 -0.99
N GLU A 27 -7.56 3.51 -1.17
CA GLU A 27 -6.92 2.28 -0.68
C GLU A 27 -5.49 2.13 -1.23
N TYR A 28 -5.31 2.32 -2.55
CA TYR A 28 -3.97 2.31 -3.14
C TYR A 28 -3.05 3.41 -2.59
N ALA A 29 -3.57 4.61 -2.38
CA ALA A 29 -2.80 5.72 -1.81
C ALA A 29 -2.36 5.44 -0.36
N LEU A 30 -3.23 4.84 0.46
CA LEU A 30 -2.88 4.40 1.81
C LEU A 30 -1.75 3.37 1.79
N GLY A 31 -1.85 2.36 0.92
CA GLY A 31 -0.78 1.38 0.74
C GLY A 31 0.56 2.04 0.41
N ARG A 32 0.56 3.03 -0.50
CA ARG A 32 1.77 3.79 -0.84
C ARG A 32 2.32 4.63 0.31
N ILE A 33 1.45 5.22 1.12
CA ILE A 33 1.86 6.01 2.29
C ILE A 33 2.58 5.10 3.28
N TYR A 34 1.96 4.01 3.71
CA TYR A 34 2.57 3.09 4.68
C TYR A 34 3.85 2.41 4.16
N GLU A 35 3.98 2.21 2.84
CA GLU A 35 5.21 1.68 2.23
C GLU A 35 6.39 2.67 2.26
N ASN A 36 6.11 3.98 2.08
CA ASN A 36 7.13 4.99 1.74
C ASN A 36 7.24 6.15 2.74
N VAL A 37 6.37 6.23 3.75
CA VAL A 37 6.44 7.27 4.77
C VAL A 37 7.79 7.20 5.48
N VAL A 38 8.37 8.36 5.76
CA VAL A 38 9.62 8.46 6.49
C VAL A 38 9.30 8.48 7.97
N ASP A 39 9.90 7.56 8.72
CA ASP A 39 9.75 7.49 10.17
C ASP A 39 10.17 8.82 10.81
N SER A 40 9.31 9.33 11.68
CA SER A 40 9.54 10.58 12.37
C SER A 40 8.89 10.55 13.75
N PRO A 41 9.58 11.01 14.80
CA PRO A 41 9.01 11.03 16.16
C PRO A 41 7.82 12.00 16.30
N THR A 42 7.57 12.86 15.31
CA THR A 42 6.44 13.81 15.30
C THR A 42 5.29 13.39 14.37
N SER A 43 5.46 12.29 13.60
CA SER A 43 4.43 11.75 12.71
C SER A 43 3.63 10.68 13.46
N MET A 44 2.31 10.68 13.31
CA MET A 44 1.48 9.61 13.86
C MET A 44 1.50 8.38 12.96
N VAL A 45 1.87 8.57 11.70
CA VAL A 45 2.02 7.51 10.70
C VAL A 45 3.49 7.09 10.62
N GLN A 46 3.73 5.79 10.73
CA GLN A 46 5.05 5.15 10.60
C GLN A 46 5.06 4.17 9.44
N ARG A 47 6.25 3.86 8.95
CA ARG A 47 6.39 2.91 7.85
C ARG A 47 6.01 1.52 8.33
N ASP A 48 5.04 0.91 7.66
CA ASP A 48 4.56 -0.43 7.97
C ASP A 48 4.21 -1.16 6.65
N ILE A 49 4.99 -2.17 6.31
CA ILE A 49 4.77 -2.89 5.06
C ILE A 49 3.59 -3.86 5.16
N GLU A 50 3.27 -4.40 6.33
CA GLU A 50 2.11 -5.28 6.48
C GLU A 50 0.83 -4.50 6.21
N VAL A 51 0.70 -3.33 6.85
CA VAL A 51 -0.44 -2.43 6.61
C VAL A 51 -0.48 -1.97 5.14
N ALA A 52 0.68 -1.72 4.53
CA ALA A 52 0.73 -1.40 3.10
C ALA A 52 0.18 -2.55 2.22
N VAL A 53 0.57 -3.80 2.52
CA VAL A 53 0.08 -4.99 1.82
C VAL A 53 -1.42 -5.15 1.99
N GLU A 54 -1.98 -4.93 3.19
CA GLU A 54 -3.42 -5.00 3.42
C GLU A 54 -4.20 -4.01 2.55
N TRP A 55 -3.77 -2.75 2.50
CA TRP A 55 -4.39 -1.74 1.65
C TRP A 55 -4.25 -2.06 0.16
N TYR A 56 -3.09 -2.56 -0.27
CA TYR A 56 -2.91 -3.01 -1.64
C TYR A 56 -3.79 -4.22 -1.97
N MET A 57 -4.01 -5.15 -1.04
CA MET A 57 -4.91 -6.29 -1.21
C MET A 57 -6.35 -5.84 -1.41
N GLN A 58 -6.82 -4.85 -0.65
CA GLN A 58 -8.16 -4.28 -0.82
C GLN A 58 -8.32 -3.64 -2.21
N ALA A 59 -7.38 -2.79 -2.62
CA ALA A 59 -7.42 -2.16 -3.94
C ALA A 59 -7.32 -3.20 -5.08
N ALA A 60 -6.44 -4.21 -4.91
CA ALA A 60 -6.25 -5.28 -5.87
C ALA A 60 -7.49 -6.18 -6.02
N ALA A 61 -8.23 -6.42 -4.93
CA ALA A 61 -9.49 -7.17 -4.94
C ALA A 61 -10.58 -6.46 -5.74
N GLN A 62 -10.50 -5.13 -5.87
CA GLN A 62 -11.37 -4.31 -6.71
C GLN A 62 -10.86 -4.17 -8.16
N GLY A 63 -9.79 -4.87 -8.52
CA GLY A 63 -9.24 -4.82 -9.88
C GLY A 63 -8.33 -3.61 -10.13
N HIS A 64 -7.64 -3.06 -9.13
CA HIS A 64 -6.65 -2.01 -9.38
C HIS A 64 -5.33 -2.60 -9.89
N ALA A 65 -5.02 -2.43 -11.18
CA ALA A 65 -3.81 -2.97 -11.82
C ALA A 65 -2.51 -2.59 -11.08
N GLU A 66 -2.35 -1.33 -10.69
CA GLU A 66 -1.12 -0.90 -10.00
C GLU A 66 -0.98 -1.51 -8.60
N ALA A 67 -2.09 -1.79 -7.92
CA ALA A 67 -2.06 -2.43 -6.61
C ALA A 67 -1.65 -3.91 -6.75
N GLN A 68 -2.18 -4.58 -7.77
CA GLN A 68 -1.79 -5.95 -8.13
C GLN A 68 -0.29 -6.01 -8.49
N CYS A 69 0.21 -5.09 -9.32
CA CYS A 69 1.64 -4.99 -9.62
C CYS A 69 2.50 -4.75 -8.38
N ARG A 70 2.05 -3.88 -7.44
CA ARG A 70 2.76 -3.61 -6.18
C ARG A 70 2.82 -4.86 -5.30
N LEU A 71 1.73 -5.60 -5.15
CA LEU A 71 1.72 -6.87 -4.42
C LEU A 71 2.67 -7.89 -5.05
N GLY A 72 2.65 -8.00 -6.39
CA GLY A 72 3.58 -8.82 -7.15
C GLY A 72 5.03 -8.50 -6.81
N TYR A 73 5.36 -7.21 -6.77
CA TYR A 73 6.69 -6.73 -6.42
C TYR A 73 7.07 -7.06 -4.97
N LEU A 74 6.20 -6.76 -4.00
CA LEU A 74 6.48 -6.98 -2.57
C LEU A 74 6.73 -8.46 -2.25
N TYR A 75 5.95 -9.38 -2.85
CA TYR A 75 6.17 -10.82 -2.71
C TYR A 75 7.42 -11.30 -3.47
N MET A 76 7.78 -10.68 -4.59
CA MET A 76 8.99 -11.04 -5.35
C MET A 76 10.27 -10.69 -4.58
N THR A 77 10.28 -9.52 -3.94
CA THR A 77 11.45 -8.99 -3.23
C THR A 77 11.52 -9.45 -1.77
N GLY A 78 10.39 -9.83 -1.17
CA GLY A 78 10.30 -10.03 0.28
C GLY A 78 10.56 -8.71 1.01
N SER A 79 9.94 -7.62 0.54
CA SER A 79 10.22 -6.27 1.02
C SER A 79 9.63 -6.06 2.42
N GLY A 80 10.38 -6.40 3.46
CA GLY A 80 9.97 -6.21 4.87
C GLY A 80 10.52 -7.35 5.72
N TYR A 81 10.63 -7.14 7.03
CA TYR A 81 10.99 -8.23 7.95
C TYR A 81 9.90 -9.32 7.97
N ASP A 82 8.64 -8.93 7.72
CA ASP A 82 7.47 -9.77 7.94
C ASP A 82 6.70 -10.18 6.66
N VAL A 83 7.10 -9.70 5.47
CA VAL A 83 6.54 -10.19 4.19
C VAL A 83 7.55 -11.13 3.54
N PRO A 84 7.43 -12.46 3.73
CA PRO A 84 8.36 -13.40 3.14
C PRO A 84 8.25 -13.39 1.62
N LYS A 85 9.39 -13.60 0.97
CA LYS A 85 9.46 -13.76 -0.47
C LYS A 85 8.61 -14.97 -0.89
N ASP A 86 7.67 -14.73 -1.81
CA ASP A 86 6.80 -15.74 -2.41
C ASP A 86 6.65 -15.46 -3.90
N THR A 87 7.50 -16.12 -4.70
CA THR A 87 7.52 -15.94 -6.15
C THR A 87 6.26 -16.47 -6.84
N ALA A 88 5.57 -17.44 -6.24
CA ALA A 88 4.36 -18.00 -6.80
C ALA A 88 3.21 -16.99 -6.67
N ARG A 89 3.00 -16.45 -5.47
CA ARG A 89 2.04 -15.35 -5.24
C ARG A 89 2.39 -14.11 -6.06
N ALA A 90 3.68 -13.79 -6.20
CA ALA A 90 4.11 -12.68 -7.02
C ALA A 90 3.65 -12.83 -8.49
N LEU A 91 3.87 -14.02 -9.06
CA LEU A 91 3.46 -14.34 -10.43
C LEU A 91 1.94 -14.25 -10.61
N GLU A 92 1.17 -14.78 -9.67
CA GLU A 92 -0.30 -14.71 -9.70
C GLU A 92 -0.79 -13.25 -9.75
N TRP A 93 -0.20 -12.38 -8.93
CA TRP A 93 -0.57 -10.96 -8.93
C TRP A 93 -0.18 -10.25 -10.21
N TYR A 94 0.99 -10.53 -10.77
CA TYR A 94 1.38 -9.97 -12.07
C TYR A 94 0.50 -10.45 -13.22
N GLN A 95 0.10 -11.73 -13.21
CA GLN A 95 -0.82 -12.26 -14.22
C GLN A 95 -2.19 -11.57 -14.15
N LYS A 96 -2.72 -11.36 -12.94
CA LYS A 96 -3.97 -10.60 -12.75
C LYS A 96 -3.86 -9.18 -13.26
N ALA A 97 -2.74 -8.50 -13.00
CA ALA A 97 -2.52 -7.14 -13.47
C ALA A 97 -2.41 -7.05 -14.99
N ALA A 98 -1.76 -8.03 -15.63
CA ALA A 98 -1.60 -8.09 -17.07
C ALA A 98 -2.89 -8.49 -17.82
N ALA A 99 -3.86 -9.09 -17.14
CA ALA A 99 -5.12 -9.56 -17.71
C ALA A 99 -6.26 -8.53 -17.64
N GLN A 100 -6.01 -7.32 -17.10
CA GLN A 100 -6.98 -6.23 -17.03
C GLN A 100 -7.18 -5.50 -18.36
#